data_AF-A0A3B3VD76-F1
#
_entry.id   AF-A0A3B3VD76-F1
#
_cell.length_a   1.000
_cell.length_b   1.000
_cell.length_c   1.000
_cell.angle_alpha   90.00
_cell.angle_beta   90.00
_cell.angle_gamma   90.00
#
_symmetry.space_group_name_H-M   'P 1'
#
loop_
_entity.id
_entity.type
_entity.pdbx_description
1 polymer ?
#
loop_
_entity_poly.entity_id
_entity_poly.type
_entity_poly.pdbx_seq_one_letter_code
_entity_poly.pdbx_strand_id
1 'polypeptide(L)'
;FFSPVFPKVESFYGAQPGSKSCSNMVNCFQHPSFTFCYFILISSCLGSSLGIVVVGVIFGSKRMGINPDNVATPLAASFGDLITLSLLFYPYVLYLVDLLYLCLIPVWMVISSKHPASHILLRSGWEPIITAMVISSIGGLILDKTVSDPNLMGIVVYAPVINGVGGNLVSVQASRISTHLHLNYSPGELPLGSRSCFNPFQTFFGSGAHHRSAQVLLLLVLPGQLIFVHIIHVIKGGLTMPSLLFTVLFLSASLTQVFLLLIVADCLVHCLWRRGKDPDSYAIPYLTALGDLLGTALLSLAFLLLWCIGDL
;
A
#
# COMPACT_ATOMS: atom_id res chain seq x y z
N PHE A 1 -14.97 8.78 -34.99
CA PHE A 1 -14.99 9.84 -33.96
C PHE A 1 -15.65 9.24 -32.72
N PHE A 2 -15.00 8.64 -31.72
CA PHE A 2 -13.66 8.74 -31.16
C PHE A 2 -12.86 7.44 -31.37
N SER A 3 -11.57 7.57 -31.69
CA SER A 3 -10.58 6.48 -31.52
C SER A 3 -9.99 6.60 -30.12
N PRO A 4 -9.82 5.49 -29.37
CA PRO A 4 -9.10 5.53 -28.11
C PRO A 4 -7.59 5.67 -28.39
N VAL A 5 -6.98 6.71 -27.84
CA VAL A 5 -5.54 6.92 -27.82
C VAL A 5 -4.95 6.00 -26.75
N PHE A 6 -4.89 4.70 -27.05
CA PHE A 6 -3.93 3.80 -26.44
C PHE A 6 -2.82 3.60 -27.49
N PRO A 7 -1.55 3.91 -27.21
CA PRO A 7 -0.48 3.45 -28.07
C PRO A 7 -0.49 1.92 -28.04
N LYS A 8 -0.68 1.31 -29.21
CA LYS A 8 -0.57 -0.13 -29.44
C LYS A 8 0.72 -0.68 -28.82
N VAL A 9 0.58 -1.61 -27.87
CA VAL A 9 1.66 -2.39 -27.25
C VAL A 9 2.05 -3.55 -28.18
N GLU A 10 2.31 -3.27 -29.46
CA GLU A 10 2.46 -4.33 -30.47
C GLU A 10 3.67 -4.15 -31.42
N SER A 11 4.72 -3.46 -30.98
CA SER A 11 5.97 -3.37 -31.76
C SER A 11 7.26 -3.46 -30.92
N PHE A 12 7.22 -4.07 -29.74
CA PHE A 12 8.39 -4.11 -28.84
C PHE A 12 9.29 -5.35 -28.91
N TYR A 13 9.05 -6.29 -29.83
CA TYR A 13 9.95 -7.43 -30.08
C TYR A 13 10.52 -7.39 -31.49
N GLY A 14 11.52 -6.54 -31.72
CA GLY A 14 12.26 -6.59 -32.99
C GLY A 14 13.22 -5.44 -33.23
N ALA A 15 14.36 -5.41 -32.53
CA ALA A 15 15.59 -4.79 -33.05
C ALA A 15 16.82 -5.21 -32.23
N GLN A 16 17.87 -5.62 -32.94
CA GLN A 16 19.18 -6.08 -32.43
C GLN A 16 20.00 -5.01 -31.69
N PRO A 17 20.98 -5.41 -30.85
CA PRO A 17 21.77 -4.50 -30.03
C PRO A 17 22.86 -3.82 -30.87
N GLY A 18 22.69 -2.53 -31.13
CA GLY A 18 23.71 -1.69 -31.75
C GLY A 18 23.83 -0.37 -31.00
N SER A 19 25.01 -0.11 -30.46
CA SER A 19 25.46 1.15 -29.84
C SER A 19 24.91 2.38 -30.57
N LYS A 20 23.88 3.02 -29.99
CA LYS A 20 23.42 4.35 -30.42
C LYS A 20 23.29 5.22 -29.18
N SER A 21 24.15 6.23 -29.12
CA SER A 21 24.15 7.29 -28.12
C SER A 21 22.74 7.86 -27.91
N CYS A 22 22.31 8.01 -26.63
CA CYS A 22 20.97 8.41 -26.19
C CYS A 22 20.62 9.83 -26.71
N SER A 23 20.17 9.92 -27.96
CA SER A 23 19.86 11.20 -28.61
C SER A 23 18.38 11.59 -28.49
N ASN A 24 17.50 10.64 -28.13
CA ASN A 24 16.07 10.86 -27.98
C ASN A 24 15.60 10.35 -26.60
N MET A 25 14.89 11.20 -25.85
CA MET A 25 14.36 10.90 -24.51
C MET A 25 13.48 9.63 -24.47
N VAL A 26 12.79 9.32 -25.58
CA VAL A 26 12.00 8.10 -25.77
C VAL A 26 12.86 6.82 -25.73
N ASN A 27 14.09 6.85 -26.25
CA ASN A 27 15.01 5.72 -26.21
C ASN A 27 15.64 5.54 -24.81
N CYS A 28 15.74 6.60 -24.01
CA CYS A 28 16.26 6.48 -22.65
C CYS A 28 15.23 5.84 -21.69
N PHE A 29 13.92 5.96 -21.96
CA PHE A 29 12.85 5.23 -21.24
C PHE A 29 12.86 3.70 -21.46
N GLN A 30 13.59 3.20 -22.46
CA GLN A 30 13.77 1.75 -22.66
C GLN A 30 14.77 1.12 -21.67
N HIS A 31 15.58 1.92 -20.97
CA HIS A 31 16.47 1.40 -19.94
C HIS A 31 15.73 1.31 -18.59
N PRO A 32 15.59 0.12 -18.01
CA PRO A 32 14.85 -0.07 -16.75
C PRO A 32 15.41 0.77 -15.60
N SER A 33 16.72 1.02 -15.58
CA SER A 33 17.39 1.88 -14.60
C SER A 33 16.96 3.35 -14.70
N PHE A 34 16.80 3.88 -15.90
CA PHE A 34 16.38 5.28 -16.12
C PHE A 34 14.92 5.47 -15.72
N THR A 35 14.07 4.53 -16.11
CA THR A 35 12.65 4.50 -15.74
C THR A 35 12.47 4.40 -14.22
N PHE A 36 13.26 3.56 -13.55
CA PHE A 36 13.24 3.45 -12.09
C PHE A 36 13.66 4.77 -11.40
N CYS A 37 14.76 5.40 -11.83
CA CYS A 37 15.17 6.71 -11.31
C CYS A 37 14.09 7.78 -11.56
N TYR A 38 13.47 7.78 -12.74
CA TYR A 38 12.40 8.72 -13.07
C TYR A 38 11.16 8.55 -12.18
N PHE A 39 10.75 7.32 -11.88
CA PHE A 39 9.65 7.05 -10.95
C PHE A 39 9.97 7.47 -9.51
N ILE A 40 11.21 7.25 -9.06
CA ILE A 40 11.66 7.72 -7.74
C ILE A 40 11.60 9.24 -7.64
N LEU A 41 12.08 9.94 -8.66
CA LEU A 41 12.07 11.40 -8.74
C LEU A 41 10.64 11.95 -8.70
N ILE A 42 9.76 11.43 -9.56
CA ILE A 42 8.34 11.77 -9.55
C ILE A 42 7.71 11.55 -8.17
N SER A 43 7.92 10.38 -7.57
CA SER A 43 7.33 10.05 -6.27
C SER A 43 7.85 10.98 -5.16
N SER A 44 9.12 11.36 -5.21
CA SER A 44 9.77 12.24 -4.22
C SER A 44 9.26 13.68 -4.33
N CYS A 45 9.15 14.20 -5.56
CA CYS A 45 8.54 15.49 -5.85
C CYS A 45 7.07 15.54 -5.43
N LEU A 46 6.30 14.49 -5.74
CA LEU A 46 4.88 14.40 -5.40
C LEU A 46 4.67 14.43 -3.90
N GLY A 47 5.36 13.56 -3.16
CA GLY A 47 5.25 13.50 -1.70
C GLY A 47 5.61 14.83 -1.04
N SER A 48 6.71 15.46 -1.47
CA SER A 48 7.18 16.73 -0.89
C SER A 48 6.22 17.88 -1.17
N SER A 49 5.72 17.98 -2.41
CA SER A 49 4.80 19.04 -2.83
C SER A 49 3.43 18.89 -2.18
N LEU A 50 2.92 17.65 -2.12
CA LEU A 50 1.68 17.32 -1.40
C LEU A 50 1.78 17.69 0.09
N GLY A 51 2.92 17.38 0.72
CA GLY A 51 3.17 17.68 2.13
C GLY A 51 3.02 19.17 2.44
N ILE A 52 3.56 20.05 1.59
CA ILE A 52 3.43 21.51 1.75
C ILE A 52 1.96 21.94 1.64
N VAL A 53 1.24 21.40 0.65
CA VAL A 53 -0.18 21.72 0.45
C VAL A 53 -1.00 21.28 1.67
N VAL A 54 -0.79 20.06 2.17
CA VAL A 54 -1.52 19.54 3.34
C VAL A 54 -1.22 20.36 4.59
N VAL A 55 0.05 20.72 4.85
CA VAL A 55 0.41 21.58 5.98
C VAL A 55 -0.26 22.95 5.87
N GLY A 56 -0.27 23.54 4.67
CA GLY A 56 -0.97 24.81 4.41
C GLY A 56 -2.46 24.71 4.68
N VAL A 57 -3.11 23.63 4.22
CA VAL A 57 -4.53 23.37 4.47
C VAL A 57 -4.82 23.18 5.95
N ILE A 58 -3.97 22.43 6.69
CA ILE A 58 -4.13 22.25 8.14
C ILE A 58 -4.05 23.60 8.86
N PHE A 59 -3.05 24.42 8.53
CA PHE A 59 -2.87 25.73 9.17
C PHE A 59 -4.03 26.68 8.83
N GLY A 60 -4.48 26.68 7.58
CA GLY A 60 -5.64 27.45 7.12
C GLY A 60 -6.94 27.01 7.81
N SER A 61 -7.19 25.70 7.88
CA SER A 61 -8.37 25.14 8.54
C SER A 61 -8.40 25.46 10.02
N LYS A 62 -7.25 25.36 10.71
CA LYS A 62 -7.13 25.79 12.12
C LYS A 62 -7.44 27.28 12.30
N ARG A 63 -6.99 28.14 11.39
CA ARG A 63 -7.27 29.58 11.44
C ARG A 63 -8.75 29.91 11.22
N MET A 64 -9.46 29.06 10.48
CA MET A 64 -10.90 29.20 10.20
C MET A 64 -11.79 28.46 11.22
N GLY A 65 -11.20 27.78 12.21
CA GLY A 65 -11.95 26.98 13.19
C GLY A 65 -12.62 25.72 12.62
N ILE A 66 -12.28 25.33 11.39
CA ILE A 66 -12.80 24.14 10.73
C ILE A 66 -11.88 22.97 11.09
N ASN A 67 -12.46 21.79 11.36
CA ASN A 67 -11.66 20.60 11.63
C ASN A 67 -10.78 20.28 10.42
N PRO A 68 -9.43 20.33 10.55
CA PRO A 68 -8.52 20.12 9.45
C PRO A 68 -8.71 18.75 8.78
N ASP A 69 -9.14 17.72 9.50
CA ASP A 69 -9.26 16.37 8.95
C ASP A 69 -10.37 16.27 7.88
N ASN A 70 -11.41 17.10 8.00
CA ASN A 70 -12.55 17.13 7.08
C ASN A 70 -12.22 17.84 5.75
N VAL A 71 -11.15 18.63 5.74
CA VAL A 71 -10.79 19.51 4.62
C VAL A 71 -9.45 19.08 4.00
N ALA A 72 -8.47 18.74 4.82
CA ALA A 72 -7.15 18.30 4.41
C ALA A 72 -7.20 16.99 3.63
N THR A 73 -7.98 16.01 4.07
CA THR A 73 -8.06 14.69 3.41
C THR A 73 -8.57 14.77 1.96
N PRO A 74 -9.73 15.38 1.67
CA PRO A 74 -10.19 15.50 0.27
C PRO A 74 -9.34 16.45 -0.58
N LEU A 75 -8.77 17.52 0.00
CA LEU A 75 -7.88 18.42 -0.74
C LEU A 75 -6.53 17.77 -1.04
N ALA A 76 -5.99 16.96 -0.13
CA ALA A 76 -4.79 16.16 -0.38
C ALA A 76 -5.01 15.25 -1.58
N ALA A 77 -6.12 14.52 -1.63
CA ALA A 77 -6.44 13.65 -2.77
C ALA A 77 -6.48 14.45 -4.09
N SER A 78 -7.26 15.52 -4.15
CA SER A 78 -7.42 16.32 -5.38
C SER A 78 -6.14 17.03 -5.84
N PHE A 79 -5.37 17.62 -4.91
CA PHE A 79 -4.11 18.28 -5.26
C PHE A 79 -3.01 17.28 -5.62
N GLY A 80 -3.02 16.08 -5.02
CA GLY A 80 -2.11 15.00 -5.40
C GLY A 80 -2.22 14.63 -6.87
N ASP A 81 -3.45 14.48 -7.37
CA ASP A 81 -3.70 14.18 -8.79
C ASP A 81 -3.26 15.34 -9.70
N LEU A 82 -3.54 16.57 -9.31
CA LEU A 82 -3.18 17.78 -10.07
C LEU A 82 -1.66 17.95 -10.19
N ILE A 83 -0.92 17.72 -9.10
CA ILE A 83 0.55 17.76 -9.08
C ILE A 83 1.10 16.59 -9.91
N THR A 84 0.49 15.40 -9.83
CA THR A 84 0.90 14.22 -10.63
C THR A 84 0.80 14.49 -12.12
N LEU A 85 -0.34 15.02 -12.57
CA LEU A 85 -0.53 15.40 -13.96
C LEU A 85 0.48 16.46 -14.38
N SER A 86 0.67 17.50 -13.57
CA SER A 86 1.59 18.61 -13.89
C SER A 86 3.05 18.14 -14.04
N LEU A 87 3.52 17.26 -13.15
CA LEU A 87 4.89 16.74 -13.19
C LEU A 87 5.11 15.77 -14.36
N LEU A 88 4.09 15.04 -14.79
CA LEU A 88 4.17 14.12 -15.94
C LEU A 88 4.51 14.87 -17.25
N PHE A 89 4.07 16.12 -17.41
CA PHE A 89 4.28 16.90 -18.63
C PHE A 89 5.65 17.62 -18.69
N TYR A 90 6.34 17.82 -17.57
CA TYR A 90 7.55 18.65 -17.51
C TYR A 90 8.72 17.97 -16.77
N PRO A 91 9.39 16.99 -17.42
CA PRO A 91 10.46 16.19 -16.82
C PRO A 91 11.70 17.00 -16.42
N TYR A 92 12.00 18.10 -17.11
CA TYR A 92 13.15 18.95 -16.76
C TYR A 92 12.92 19.77 -15.48
N VAL A 93 11.65 20.14 -15.21
CA VAL A 93 11.27 20.87 -14.00
C VAL A 93 11.34 19.97 -12.78
N LEU A 94 11.00 18.68 -12.93
CA LEU A 94 11.12 17.65 -11.89
C LEU A 94 12.53 17.62 -11.27
N TYR A 95 13.58 17.49 -12.08
CA TYR A 95 14.96 17.42 -11.58
C TYR A 95 15.37 18.65 -10.77
N LEU A 96 14.98 19.85 -11.20
CA LEU A 96 15.32 21.09 -10.52
C LEU A 96 14.58 21.21 -9.18
N VAL A 97 13.30 20.82 -9.16
CA VAL A 97 12.46 20.82 -7.97
C VAL A 97 12.92 19.78 -6.95
N ASP A 98 13.29 18.58 -7.40
CA ASP A 98 13.87 17.53 -6.53
C ASP A 98 15.20 17.98 -5.92
N LEU A 99 16.08 18.61 -6.70
CA LEU A 99 17.35 19.12 -6.20
C LEU A 99 17.11 20.19 -5.12
N LEU A 100 16.16 21.10 -5.34
CA LEU A 100 15.76 22.09 -4.35
C LEU A 100 15.25 21.43 -3.06
N TYR A 101 14.37 20.43 -3.17
CA TYR A 101 13.87 19.70 -2.01
C TYR A 101 14.99 18.98 -1.26
N LEU A 102 15.89 18.29 -1.96
CA LEU A 102 17.06 17.63 -1.36
C LEU A 102 17.92 18.61 -0.56
N CYS A 103 18.13 19.84 -1.08
CA CYS A 103 18.85 20.89 -0.36
C CYS A 103 18.09 21.40 0.88
N LEU A 104 16.75 21.36 0.88
CA LEU A 104 15.91 21.79 1.99
C LEU A 104 15.72 20.72 3.08
N ILE A 105 15.88 19.44 2.78
CA ILE A 105 15.81 18.33 3.76
C ILE A 105 16.65 18.58 5.01
N PRO A 106 17.95 18.93 4.95
CA PRO A 106 18.74 19.14 6.17
C PRO A 106 18.20 20.30 7.03
N VAL A 107 17.67 21.35 6.39
CA VAL A 107 17.04 22.48 7.10
C VAL A 107 15.78 22.00 7.83
N TRP A 108 14.92 21.24 7.16
CA TRP A 108 13.71 20.67 7.77
C TRP A 108 14.03 19.66 8.87
N MET A 109 15.07 18.84 8.71
CA MET A 109 15.53 17.91 9.73
C MET A 109 15.97 18.65 11.00
N VAL A 110 16.73 19.74 10.88
CA VAL A 110 17.16 20.56 12.02
C VAL A 110 15.98 21.25 12.70
N ILE A 111 15.01 21.74 11.93
CA ILE A 111 13.79 22.37 12.49
C ILE A 111 12.95 21.32 13.22
N SER A 112 12.71 20.17 12.59
CA SER A 112 11.89 19.07 13.11
C SER A 112 12.53 18.42 14.34
N SER A 113 13.85 18.30 14.40
CA SER A 113 14.56 17.73 15.56
C SER A 113 14.42 18.54 16.84
N LYS A 114 14.01 19.82 16.77
CA LYS A 114 13.77 20.65 17.96
C LYS A 114 12.50 20.24 18.71
N HIS A 115 11.55 19.58 18.04
CA HIS A 115 10.31 19.15 18.67
C HIS A 115 10.44 17.72 19.19
N PRO A 116 10.16 17.44 20.48
CA PRO A 116 10.46 16.15 21.10
C PRO A 116 9.72 14.96 20.44
N ALA A 117 8.45 15.15 20.06
CA ALA A 117 7.68 14.09 19.38
C ALA A 117 8.23 13.79 17.98
N SER A 118 8.68 14.81 17.26
CA SER A 118 9.21 14.67 15.90
C SER A 118 10.62 14.09 15.91
N HIS A 119 11.44 14.46 16.89
CA HIS A 119 12.77 13.90 17.09
C HIS A 119 12.75 12.37 17.28
N ILE A 120 11.77 11.85 18.03
CA ILE A 120 11.59 10.40 18.22
C ILE A 120 11.34 9.74 16.87
N LEU A 121 10.35 10.22 16.11
CA LEU A 121 9.99 9.69 14.79
C LEU A 121 11.15 9.78 13.78
N LEU A 122 11.94 10.85 13.81
CA LEU A 122 13.10 11.01 12.93
C LEU A 122 14.20 9.98 13.19
N ARG A 123 14.39 9.54 14.45
CA ARG A 123 15.37 8.52 14.79
C ARG A 123 14.85 7.10 14.59
N SER A 124 13.60 6.85 14.95
CA SER A 124 13.07 5.49 15.05
C SER A 124 12.23 5.07 13.83
N GLY A 125 11.72 6.03 13.04
CA GLY A 125 10.80 5.79 11.93
C GLY A 125 11.42 5.11 10.70
N TRP A 126 12.75 5.11 10.57
CA TRP A 126 13.42 4.43 9.46
C TRP A 126 13.38 2.91 9.58
N GLU A 127 13.44 2.38 10.81
CA GLU A 127 13.39 0.94 11.08
C GLU A 127 12.11 0.29 10.48
N PRO A 128 10.90 0.79 10.77
CA PRO A 128 9.69 0.17 10.23
C PRO A 128 9.55 0.34 8.72
N ILE A 129 9.96 1.50 8.18
CA ILE A 129 9.88 1.78 6.75
C ILE A 129 10.80 0.85 5.95
N ILE A 130 12.08 0.75 6.32
CA ILE A 130 13.05 -0.08 5.60
C ILE A 130 12.66 -1.55 5.68
N THR A 131 12.27 -2.02 6.87
CA THR A 131 11.86 -3.42 7.04
C THR A 131 10.59 -3.73 6.23
N ALA A 132 9.61 -2.82 6.21
CA ALA A 132 8.42 -2.95 5.36
C ALA A 132 8.76 -2.98 3.86
N MET A 133 9.68 -2.13 3.40
CA MET A 133 10.15 -2.14 2.01
C MET A 133 10.78 -3.48 1.63
N VAL A 134 11.59 -4.07 2.50
CA VAL A 134 12.20 -5.39 2.25
C VAL A 134 11.13 -6.47 2.13
N ILE A 135 10.14 -6.50 3.03
CA ILE A 135 9.04 -7.48 3.00
C ILE A 135 8.19 -7.31 1.73
N SER A 136 7.77 -6.09 1.42
CA SER A 136 6.93 -5.80 0.25
C SER A 136 7.69 -6.08 -1.06
N SER A 137 9.02 -5.87 -1.10
CA SER A 137 9.86 -6.23 -2.25
C SER A 137 9.81 -7.72 -2.57
N ILE A 138 9.74 -8.60 -1.56
CA ILE A 138 9.57 -10.04 -1.79
C ILE A 138 8.23 -10.32 -2.48
N GLY A 139 7.16 -9.63 -2.06
CA GLY A 139 5.86 -9.69 -2.72
C GLY A 139 5.94 -9.22 -4.17
N GLY A 140 6.63 -8.10 -4.41
CA GLY A 140 6.88 -7.58 -5.76
C GLY A 140 7.65 -8.56 -6.66
N LEU A 141 8.64 -9.27 -6.13
CA LEU A 141 9.38 -10.31 -6.88
C LEU A 141 8.49 -11.50 -7.24
N ILE A 142 7.59 -11.92 -6.35
CA ILE A 142 6.60 -12.96 -6.67
C ILE A 142 5.68 -12.47 -7.78
N LEU A 143 5.18 -11.23 -7.69
CA LEU A 143 4.33 -10.66 -8.73
C LEU A 143 5.05 -10.60 -10.08
N ASP A 144 6.28 -10.08 -10.11
CA ASP A 144 7.09 -9.97 -11.33
C ASP A 144 7.32 -11.33 -11.98
N LYS A 145 7.63 -12.35 -11.16
CA LYS A 145 7.81 -13.71 -11.65
C LYS A 145 6.53 -14.33 -12.19
N THR A 146 5.38 -14.07 -11.56
CA THR A 146 4.07 -14.56 -12.02
C THR A 146 3.64 -13.86 -13.31
N VAL A 147 3.79 -12.54 -13.40
CA VAL A 147 3.40 -11.74 -14.58
C VAL A 147 4.28 -12.02 -15.80
N SER A 148 5.49 -12.52 -15.58
CA SER A 148 6.38 -12.99 -16.67
C SER A 148 5.77 -14.14 -17.48
N ASP A 149 4.82 -14.90 -16.93
CA ASP A 149 4.04 -15.87 -17.69
C ASP A 149 2.82 -15.18 -18.34
N PRO A 150 2.71 -15.18 -19.69
CA PRO A 150 1.60 -14.54 -20.40
C PRO A 150 0.23 -15.03 -19.94
N ASN A 151 0.14 -16.30 -19.51
CA ASN A 151 -1.12 -16.89 -19.07
C ASN A 151 -1.55 -16.32 -17.71
N LEU A 152 -0.62 -15.88 -16.86
CA LEU A 152 -0.92 -15.41 -15.52
C LEU A 152 -0.96 -13.87 -15.40
N MET A 153 -0.75 -13.14 -16.51
CA MET A 153 -0.73 -11.67 -16.56
C MET A 153 -2.00 -11.02 -15.98
N GLY A 154 -3.13 -11.73 -15.99
CA GLY A 154 -4.39 -11.26 -15.42
C GLY A 154 -4.31 -10.89 -13.93
N ILE A 155 -3.31 -11.40 -13.19
CA ILE A 155 -3.07 -11.12 -11.78
C ILE A 155 -2.89 -9.63 -11.46
N VAL A 156 -2.30 -8.86 -12.37
CA VAL A 156 -1.96 -7.44 -12.16
C VAL A 156 -3.18 -6.59 -11.82
N VAL A 157 -4.34 -6.97 -12.37
CA VAL A 157 -5.58 -6.22 -12.15
C VAL A 157 -6.18 -6.48 -10.76
N TYR A 158 -5.89 -7.64 -10.17
CA TYR A 158 -6.47 -8.07 -8.90
C TYR A 158 -5.53 -7.88 -7.70
N ALA A 159 -4.21 -7.78 -7.93
CA ALA A 159 -3.22 -7.56 -6.87
C ALA A 159 -3.48 -6.28 -6.05
N PRO A 160 -3.82 -5.11 -6.65
CA PRO A 160 -4.14 -3.90 -5.88
C PRO A 160 -5.37 -4.07 -4.99
N VAL A 161 -6.35 -4.88 -5.42
CA VAL A 161 -7.59 -5.10 -4.68
C VAL A 161 -7.35 -5.97 -3.46
N ILE A 162 -6.71 -7.14 -3.63
CA ILE A 162 -6.47 -8.06 -2.51
C ILE A 162 -5.54 -7.43 -1.47
N ASN A 163 -4.47 -6.76 -1.91
CA ASN A 163 -3.50 -6.11 -1.03
C ASN A 163 -4.12 -4.86 -0.38
N GLY A 164 -4.81 -4.02 -1.16
CA GLY A 164 -5.42 -2.78 -0.66
C GLY A 164 -6.52 -3.04 0.36
N VAL A 165 -7.43 -3.99 0.10
CA VAL A 165 -8.47 -4.35 1.07
C VAL A 165 -7.85 -4.94 2.34
N GLY A 166 -6.97 -5.93 2.21
CA GLY A 166 -6.39 -6.59 3.38
C GLY A 166 -5.51 -5.68 4.24
N GLY A 167 -4.63 -4.90 3.60
CA GLY A 167 -3.74 -3.94 4.26
C GLY A 167 -4.50 -2.85 5.02
N ASN A 168 -5.56 -2.31 4.43
CA ASN A 168 -6.37 -1.28 5.08
C ASN A 168 -7.18 -1.82 6.26
N LEU A 169 -7.82 -3.00 6.10
CA LEU A 169 -8.60 -3.61 7.19
C LEU A 169 -7.72 -3.96 8.39
N VAL A 170 -6.55 -4.54 8.14
CA VAL A 170 -5.62 -4.89 9.22
C VAL A 170 -5.05 -3.64 9.90
N SER A 171 -4.80 -2.56 9.15
CA SER A 171 -4.35 -1.28 9.72
C SER A 171 -5.40 -0.66 10.66
N VAL A 172 -6.68 -0.72 10.29
CA VAL A 172 -7.79 -0.29 11.17
C VAL A 172 -7.82 -1.13 12.45
N GLN A 173 -7.64 -2.45 12.35
CA GLN A 173 -7.59 -3.31 13.53
C GLN A 173 -6.39 -2.99 14.42
N ALA A 174 -5.20 -2.84 13.84
CA ALA A 174 -3.97 -2.53 14.57
C ALA A 174 -4.09 -1.19 15.32
N SER A 175 -4.61 -0.15 14.65
CA SER A 175 -4.84 1.16 15.27
C SER A 175 -5.85 1.11 16.40
N ARG A 176 -6.92 0.31 16.28
CA ARG A 176 -7.90 0.11 17.38
C ARG A 176 -7.28 -0.55 18.60
N ILE A 177 -6.44 -1.57 18.39
CA ILE A 177 -5.74 -2.25 19.49
C ILE A 177 -4.73 -1.28 20.12
N SER A 178 -3.95 -0.55 19.31
CA SER A 178 -2.99 0.46 19.79
C SER A 178 -3.67 1.55 20.63
N THR A 179 -4.78 2.11 20.12
CA THR A 179 -5.56 3.14 20.82
C THR A 179 -6.08 2.61 22.16
N HIS A 180 -6.60 1.38 22.20
CA HIS A 180 -7.06 0.77 23.44
C HIS A 180 -5.91 0.59 24.45
N LEU A 181 -4.70 0.23 23.99
CA LEU A 181 -3.52 0.12 24.86
C LEU A 181 -3.10 1.48 25.41
N HIS A 182 -3.00 2.52 24.56
CA HIS A 182 -2.67 3.88 24.96
C HIS A 182 -3.65 4.49 25.96
N LEU A 183 -4.94 4.14 25.90
CA LEU A 183 -5.95 4.66 26.82
C LEU A 183 -5.97 3.97 28.19
N ASN A 184 -5.57 2.70 28.27
CA ASN A 184 -5.79 1.86 29.46
C ASN A 184 -4.52 1.39 30.15
N TYR A 185 -3.37 1.46 29.48
CA TYR A 185 -2.11 0.91 29.99
C TYR A 185 -0.97 1.90 29.77
N SER A 186 0.04 1.83 30.64
CA SER A 186 1.29 2.54 30.40
C SER A 186 2.17 1.77 29.41
N PRO A 187 3.08 2.44 28.67
CA PRO A 187 3.96 1.77 27.72
C PRO A 187 4.77 0.64 28.36
N GLY A 188 4.68 -0.57 27.79
CA GLY A 188 5.36 -1.76 28.32
C GLY A 188 4.53 -2.61 29.29
N GLU A 189 3.45 -2.05 29.86
CA GLU A 189 2.51 -2.80 30.70
C GLU A 189 1.49 -3.52 29.82
N LEU A 190 1.33 -4.82 30.06
CA LEU A 190 0.33 -5.64 29.38
C LEU A 190 -0.92 -5.84 30.23
N PRO A 191 -2.09 -6.05 29.58
CA PRO A 191 -3.24 -6.60 30.25
C PRO A 191 -2.89 -7.91 30.97
N LEU A 192 -3.27 -8.03 32.24
CA LEU A 192 -3.19 -9.29 32.99
C LEU A 192 -3.94 -10.38 32.21
N GLY A 193 -3.22 -11.42 31.77
CA GLY A 193 -3.79 -12.51 30.97
C GLY A 193 -3.66 -12.37 29.44
N SER A 194 -2.94 -11.35 28.94
CA SER A 194 -2.61 -11.20 27.51
C SER A 194 -1.75 -12.37 26.98
N ARG A 195 -2.41 -13.47 26.62
CA ARG A 195 -1.84 -14.62 25.89
C ARG A 195 -2.07 -14.53 24.38
N SER A 196 -2.32 -13.32 23.85
CA SER A 196 -2.71 -13.05 22.46
C SER A 196 -1.87 -13.81 21.40
N CYS A 197 -0.57 -14.00 21.60
CA CYS A 197 0.28 -14.75 20.66
C CYS A 197 0.22 -16.30 20.75
N PHE A 198 -0.42 -16.89 21.76
CA PHE A 198 -0.39 -18.35 21.97
C PHE A 198 -1.50 -19.11 21.25
N ASN A 199 -2.65 -18.49 20.98
CA ASN A 199 -3.79 -19.14 20.34
C ASN A 199 -4.36 -18.26 19.21
N PRO A 200 -4.11 -18.59 17.93
CA PRO A 200 -4.56 -17.77 16.78
C PRO A 200 -6.09 -17.69 16.66
N PHE A 201 -6.79 -18.74 17.08
CA PHE A 201 -8.26 -18.75 17.13
C PHE A 201 -8.81 -17.87 18.25
N GLN A 202 -8.02 -17.55 19.26
CA GLN A 202 -8.47 -16.70 20.36
C GLN A 202 -8.78 -15.29 19.86
N THR A 203 -8.07 -14.77 18.84
CA THR A 203 -8.33 -13.48 18.20
C THR A 203 -9.75 -13.36 17.63
N PHE A 204 -10.40 -14.47 17.28
CA PHE A 204 -11.76 -14.49 16.71
C PHE A 204 -12.84 -15.03 17.66
N PHE A 205 -12.50 -15.88 18.62
CA PHE A 205 -13.48 -16.61 19.44
C PHE A 205 -13.62 -16.11 20.90
N GLY A 206 -13.17 -14.89 21.20
CA GLY A 206 -13.30 -14.27 22.53
C GLY A 206 -14.51 -13.33 22.70
N SER A 207 -14.83 -12.98 23.94
CA SER A 207 -15.99 -12.12 24.28
C SER A 207 -15.70 -10.61 24.28
N GLY A 208 -14.59 -10.16 23.70
CA GLY A 208 -14.14 -8.75 23.75
C GLY A 208 -14.43 -7.93 22.49
N ALA A 209 -14.39 -6.60 22.61
CA ALA A 209 -14.62 -5.67 21.49
C ALA A 209 -13.64 -5.86 20.32
N HIS A 210 -12.39 -6.23 20.60
CA HIS A 210 -11.38 -6.53 19.58
C HIS A 210 -11.73 -7.76 18.73
N HIS A 211 -12.35 -8.78 19.33
CA HIS A 211 -12.80 -10.00 18.65
C HIS A 211 -13.97 -9.71 17.72
N ARG A 212 -14.95 -8.94 18.19
CA ARG A 212 -16.09 -8.49 17.37
C ARG A 212 -15.62 -7.65 16.19
N SER A 213 -14.67 -6.74 16.43
CA SER A 213 -14.06 -5.94 15.37
C SER A 213 -13.38 -6.83 14.31
N ALA A 214 -12.57 -7.81 14.72
CA ALA A 214 -11.91 -8.74 13.80
C ALA A 214 -12.91 -9.57 12.99
N GLN A 215 -13.99 -10.06 13.61
CA GLN A 215 -15.07 -10.78 12.91
C GLN A 215 -15.79 -9.91 11.89
N VAL A 216 -16.14 -8.67 12.26
CA VAL A 216 -16.81 -7.73 11.34
C VAL A 216 -15.91 -7.38 10.16
N LEU A 217 -14.62 -7.15 10.41
CA LEU A 217 -13.64 -6.86 9.36
C LEU A 217 -13.46 -8.07 8.42
N LEU A 218 -13.40 -9.29 8.95
CA LEU A 218 -13.33 -10.51 8.14
C LEU A 218 -14.62 -10.71 7.31
N LEU A 219 -15.79 -10.45 7.89
CA LEU A 219 -17.07 -10.52 7.19
C LEU A 219 -17.14 -9.48 6.05
N LEU A 220 -16.59 -8.29 6.26
CA LEU A 220 -16.57 -7.19 5.29
C LEU A 220 -15.74 -7.51 4.04
N VAL A 221 -14.80 -8.45 4.13
CA VAL A 221 -14.01 -8.92 2.98
C VAL A 221 -14.90 -9.50 1.89
N LEU A 222 -15.92 -10.30 2.27
CA LEU A 222 -16.80 -10.96 1.30
C LEU A 222 -17.53 -9.97 0.36
N PRO A 223 -18.37 -9.04 0.86
CA PRO A 223 -19.05 -8.09 -0.01
C PRO A 223 -18.06 -7.13 -0.68
N GLY A 224 -16.99 -6.71 0.00
CA GLY A 224 -16.00 -5.81 -0.57
C GLY A 224 -15.31 -6.41 -1.80
N GLN A 225 -14.79 -7.64 -1.67
CA GLN A 225 -14.11 -8.33 -2.76
C GLN A 225 -15.03 -8.67 -3.92
N LEU A 226 -16.28 -9.08 -3.64
CA LEU A 226 -17.29 -9.32 -4.69
C LEU A 226 -17.58 -8.06 -5.51
N ILE A 227 -17.73 -6.91 -4.85
CA ILE A 227 -17.96 -5.63 -5.52
C ILE A 227 -16.78 -5.29 -6.43
N PHE A 228 -15.54 -5.39 -5.94
CA PHE A 228 -14.36 -5.06 -6.75
C PHE A 228 -14.18 -6.00 -7.93
N VAL A 229 -14.37 -7.32 -7.75
CA VAL A 229 -14.29 -8.29 -8.85
C VAL A 229 -15.34 -8.00 -9.91
N HIS A 230 -16.57 -7.69 -9.50
CA HIS A 230 -17.65 -7.36 -10.43
C HIS A 230 -17.34 -6.07 -11.21
N ILE A 231 -16.89 -5.01 -10.53
CA ILE A 231 -16.48 -3.75 -11.18
C ILE A 231 -15.36 -4.00 -12.20
N ILE A 232 -14.33 -4.76 -11.83
CA ILE A 232 -13.22 -5.10 -12.74
C ILE A 232 -13.74 -5.86 -13.97
N HIS A 233 -14.67 -6.80 -13.77
CA HIS A 233 -15.23 -7.59 -14.86
C HIS A 233 -16.02 -6.73 -15.85
N VAL A 234 -16.85 -5.81 -15.33
CA VAL A 234 -17.61 -4.84 -16.15
C VAL A 234 -16.67 -3.90 -16.90
N ILE A 235 -15.62 -3.38 -16.25
CA ILE A 235 -14.63 -2.49 -16.89
C ILE A 235 -13.87 -3.21 -18.02
N LYS A 236 -13.57 -4.50 -17.86
CA LYS A 236 -12.94 -5.32 -18.90
C LYS A 236 -13.87 -5.65 -20.08
N GLY A 237 -15.14 -5.23 -20.05
CA GLY A 237 -16.12 -5.47 -21.10
C GLY A 237 -16.87 -6.80 -20.97
N GLY A 238 -16.80 -7.45 -19.81
CA GLY A 238 -17.58 -8.65 -19.52
C GLY A 238 -19.06 -8.32 -19.32
N LEU A 239 -19.93 -8.92 -20.13
CA LEU A 239 -21.40 -8.79 -20.02
C LEU A 239 -22.03 -9.86 -19.10
N THR A 240 -21.25 -10.86 -18.71
CA THR A 240 -21.64 -11.99 -17.86
C THR A 240 -21.04 -11.87 -16.46
N MET A 241 -21.36 -12.80 -15.56
CA MET A 241 -20.63 -12.90 -14.29
C MET A 241 -19.21 -13.48 -14.51
N PRO A 242 -18.23 -13.13 -13.67
CA PRO A 242 -16.92 -13.79 -13.68
C PRO A 242 -17.08 -15.31 -13.46
N SER A 243 -16.10 -16.12 -13.91
CA SER A 243 -16.10 -17.56 -13.65
C SER A 243 -16.34 -17.83 -12.16
N LEU A 244 -17.24 -18.77 -11.88
CA LEU A 244 -17.57 -19.18 -10.51
C LEU A 244 -16.32 -19.71 -9.80
N LEU A 245 -15.50 -20.49 -10.50
CA LEU A 245 -14.28 -21.08 -9.95
C LEU A 245 -13.25 -19.98 -9.62
N PHE A 246 -13.04 -19.03 -10.53
CA PHE A 246 -12.21 -17.84 -10.28
C PHE A 246 -12.69 -17.09 -9.04
N THR A 247 -13.99 -16.82 -8.96
CA THR A 247 -14.58 -16.04 -7.85
C THR A 247 -14.40 -16.75 -6.51
N VAL A 248 -14.60 -18.07 -6.46
CA VAL A 248 -14.41 -18.87 -5.25
C VAL A 248 -12.94 -18.90 -4.81
N LEU A 249 -12.00 -19.11 -5.73
CA LEU A 249 -10.56 -19.12 -5.43
C LEU A 249 -10.05 -17.73 -5.02
N PHE A 250 -10.54 -16.66 -5.65
CA PHE A 250 -10.20 -15.30 -5.29
C PHE A 250 -10.73 -14.92 -3.89
N LEU A 251 -11.98 -15.30 -3.58
CA LEU A 251 -12.56 -15.07 -2.26
C LEU A 251 -11.86 -15.88 -1.19
N SER A 252 -11.52 -17.15 -1.45
CA SER A 252 -10.80 -17.97 -0.49
C SER A 252 -9.40 -17.41 -0.21
N ALA A 253 -8.65 -17.02 -1.25
CA ALA A 253 -7.35 -16.35 -1.10
C ALA A 253 -7.47 -15.06 -0.27
N SER A 254 -8.46 -14.21 -0.56
CA SER A 254 -8.68 -12.96 0.15
C SER A 254 -9.05 -13.18 1.62
N LEU A 255 -9.93 -14.13 1.91
CA LEU A 255 -10.31 -14.48 3.28
C LEU A 255 -9.13 -15.05 4.07
N THR A 256 -8.36 -15.96 3.46
CA THR A 256 -7.16 -16.52 4.08
C THR A 256 -6.14 -15.42 4.37
N GLN A 257 -5.91 -14.51 3.43
CA GLN A 257 -4.99 -13.38 3.62
C GLN A 257 -5.40 -12.50 4.81
N VAL A 258 -6.63 -12.01 4.85
CA VAL A 258 -7.10 -11.14 5.94
C VAL A 258 -7.14 -11.87 7.28
N PHE A 259 -7.55 -13.15 7.29
CA PHE A 259 -7.54 -13.98 8.49
C PHE A 259 -6.15 -14.08 9.11
N LEU A 260 -5.13 -14.40 8.29
CA LEU A 260 -3.74 -14.48 8.75
C LEU A 260 -3.23 -13.12 9.25
N LEU A 261 -3.54 -12.04 8.52
CA LEU A 261 -3.12 -10.69 8.89
C LEU A 261 -3.73 -10.22 10.21
N LEU A 262 -5.00 -10.52 10.49
CA LEU A 262 -5.64 -10.14 11.75
C LEU A 262 -5.02 -10.85 12.96
N ILE A 263 -4.60 -12.12 12.80
CA ILE A 263 -3.86 -12.86 13.83
C ILE A 263 -2.49 -12.21 14.07
N VAL A 264 -1.77 -11.91 12.98
CA VAL A 264 -0.45 -11.27 13.07
C VAL A 264 -0.59 -9.89 13.70
N ALA A 265 -1.62 -9.12 13.39
CA ALA A 265 -1.85 -7.79 13.96
C ALA A 265 -2.01 -7.83 15.47
N ASP A 266 -2.85 -8.75 15.97
CA ASP A 266 -3.07 -8.91 17.40
C ASP A 266 -1.75 -9.25 18.12
N CYS A 267 -1.01 -10.23 17.63
CA CYS A 267 0.27 -10.60 18.25
C CYS A 267 1.35 -9.51 18.11
N LEU A 268 1.46 -8.88 16.94
CA LEU A 268 2.47 -7.87 16.65
C LEU A 268 2.29 -6.61 17.50
N VAL A 269 1.05 -6.10 17.62
CA VAL A 269 0.74 -4.91 18.43
C VAL A 269 1.10 -5.16 19.89
N HIS A 270 0.69 -6.30 20.46
CA HIS A 270 1.05 -6.66 21.84
C HIS A 270 2.56 -6.90 22.02
N CYS A 271 3.27 -7.42 21.00
CA CYS A 271 4.71 -7.62 21.05
C CYS A 271 5.47 -6.28 21.01
N LEU A 272 5.04 -5.34 20.16
CA LEU A 272 5.62 -4.00 20.07
C LEU A 272 5.37 -3.21 21.36
N TRP A 273 4.15 -3.30 21.90
CA TRP A 273 3.79 -2.65 23.16
C TRP A 273 4.67 -3.13 24.33
N ARG A 274 4.90 -4.45 24.46
CA ARG A 274 5.83 -5.03 25.46
C ARG A 274 7.24 -4.49 25.34
N ARG A 275 7.67 -4.16 24.12
CA ARG A 275 9.02 -3.64 23.83
C ARG A 275 9.09 -2.12 23.99
N GLY A 276 8.02 -1.47 24.44
CA GLY A 276 7.93 -0.01 24.55
C GLY A 276 7.96 0.70 23.19
N LYS A 277 7.67 -0.01 22.10
CA LYS A 277 7.57 0.57 20.76
C LYS A 277 6.13 0.91 20.47
N ASP A 278 5.89 2.12 19.97
CA ASP A 278 4.55 2.59 19.58
C ASP A 278 4.00 1.75 18.42
N PRO A 279 2.93 0.97 18.63
CA PRO A 279 2.41 0.08 17.60
C PRO A 279 1.88 0.81 16.37
N ASP A 280 1.38 2.05 16.50
CA ASP A 280 0.90 2.80 15.35
C ASP A 280 2.03 3.16 14.37
N SER A 281 3.22 3.46 14.90
CA SER A 281 4.40 3.80 14.11
C SER A 281 5.09 2.57 13.47
N TYR A 282 4.92 1.38 14.04
CA TYR A 282 5.65 0.16 13.63
C TYR A 282 4.76 -0.95 13.05
N ALA A 283 3.61 -1.22 13.65
CA ALA A 283 2.76 -2.34 13.26
C ALA A 283 2.13 -2.11 11.90
N ILE A 284 1.63 -0.89 11.62
CA ILE A 284 0.94 -0.58 10.37
C ILE A 284 1.85 -0.83 9.15
N PRO A 285 3.08 -0.28 9.06
CA PRO A 285 3.98 -0.58 7.95
C PRO A 285 4.27 -2.07 7.78
N TYR A 286 4.48 -2.80 8.88
CA TYR A 286 4.74 -4.24 8.83
C TYR A 286 3.56 -5.05 8.34
N LEU A 287 2.36 -4.74 8.83
CA LEU A 287 1.15 -5.47 8.47
C LEU A 287 0.74 -5.21 7.03
N THR A 288 0.90 -3.98 6.55
CA THR A 288 0.65 -3.66 5.14
C THR A 288 1.65 -4.37 4.23
N ALA A 289 2.94 -4.34 4.54
CA ALA A 289 3.95 -5.05 3.74
C ALA A 289 3.78 -6.57 3.76
N LEU A 290 3.42 -7.16 4.92
CA LEU A 290 3.04 -8.56 5.00
C LEU A 290 1.75 -8.85 4.20
N GLY A 291 0.83 -7.88 4.16
CA GLY A 291 -0.39 -7.98 3.37
C GLY A 291 -0.11 -8.02 1.88
N ASP A 292 0.83 -7.19 1.39
CA ASP A 292 1.30 -7.22 0.01
C ASP A 292 1.91 -8.58 -0.35
N LEU A 293 2.79 -9.08 0.52
CA LEU A 293 3.46 -10.36 0.31
C LEU A 293 2.46 -11.52 0.29
N LEU A 294 1.62 -11.64 1.32
CA LEU A 294 0.65 -12.72 1.45
C LEU A 294 -0.43 -12.65 0.37
N GLY A 295 -0.96 -11.46 0.09
CA GLY A 295 -2.00 -11.27 -0.92
C GLY A 295 -1.49 -11.63 -2.31
N THR A 296 -0.29 -11.17 -2.67
CA THR A 296 0.34 -11.50 -3.95
C THR A 296 0.66 -12.99 -4.08
N ALA A 297 1.19 -13.62 -3.03
CA ALA A 297 1.51 -15.05 -3.05
C ALA A 297 0.26 -15.93 -3.18
N LEU A 298 -0.78 -15.67 -2.37
CA LEU A 298 -2.03 -16.41 -2.40
C LEU A 298 -2.78 -16.21 -3.73
N LEU A 299 -2.77 -14.98 -4.25
CA LEU A 299 -3.36 -14.69 -5.56
C LEU A 299 -2.60 -15.39 -6.69
N SER A 300 -1.26 -15.39 -6.66
CA SER A 300 -0.44 -16.13 -7.64
C SER A 300 -0.74 -17.62 -7.61
N LEU A 301 -0.92 -18.20 -6.41
CA LEU A 301 -1.32 -19.59 -6.25
C LEU A 301 -2.72 -19.86 -6.83
N ALA A 302 -3.68 -18.96 -6.59
CA ALA A 302 -5.03 -19.09 -7.15
C ALA A 302 -5.02 -19.07 -8.69
N PHE A 303 -4.25 -18.16 -9.30
CA PHE A 303 -4.07 -18.09 -10.76
C PHE A 303 -3.38 -19.33 -11.33
N LEU A 304 -2.36 -19.84 -10.63
CA LEU A 304 -1.68 -21.08 -11.03
C LEU A 304 -2.64 -22.29 -10.99
N LEU A 305 -3.47 -22.39 -9.95
CA LEU A 305 -4.47 -23.46 -9.84
C LEU A 305 -5.51 -23.39 -10.97
N LEU A 306 -6.01 -22.19 -11.28
CA LEU A 306 -6.93 -21.99 -12.39
C LEU A 306 -6.32 -22.37 -13.75
N TRP A 307 -5.06 -22.00 -13.97
CA TRP A 307 -4.32 -22.40 -15.17
C TRP A 307 -4.18 -23.92 -15.27
N CYS A 308 -3.81 -24.61 -14.18
CA CYS A 308 -3.71 -26.06 -14.14
C CYS A 308 -5.05 -26.77 -14.42
N ILE A 309 -6.18 -26.14 -14.06
CA ILE A 309 -7.54 -26.67 -14.29
C ILE A 309 -8.04 -26.33 -15.70
N GLY A 310 -7.46 -25.32 -16.36
CA GLY A 310 -7.83 -24.87 -17.71
C GLY A 310 -9.00 -23.88 -17.75
N ASP A 311 -9.24 -23.13 -16.66
CA ASP A 311 -10.32 -22.13 -16.55
C ASP A 311 -9.83 -20.69 -16.81
N LEU A 312 -8.65 -20.54 -17.41
CA LEU A 312 -7.91 -19.28 -17.55
C LEU A 312 -7.50 -19.01 -19.00
#